data_AF-A0A0H2LY79-F1
#
_entry.id   AF-A0A0H2LY79-F1
#
_cell.length_a   1.000
_cell.length_b   1.000
_cell.length_c   1.000
_cell.angle_alpha   90.00
_cell.angle_beta   90.00
_cell.angle_gamma   90.00
#
_symmetry.space_group_name_H-M   'P 1'
#
loop_
_entity.id
_entity.type
_entity.pdbx_description
1 polymer ?
#
loop_
_entity_poly.entity_id
_entity_poly.type
_entity_poly.pdbx_seq_one_letter_code
_entity_poly.pdbx_strand_id
1 'polypeptide(L)'
;MAFIQLRRASFRKLVEGLVQRVRGDATEQDAKDDIERFLDYGFAGNPVDGQGLKIDWQGHTIVLRMDRLAERPQLAAYEVSVWHKEGHKVTLRDGRLIEVECDRMVVNASESYEVNTKTVKINASTMARFETPVVQATQLVQSQQSTIGGVPGGVGVAAAVMDGGSIAYQNVTLSYQNCTSTYQGGSMTFNGKDITNTHMHTNVVTGGDNSGPVA
;
A
#
# COMPACT_ATOMS: atom_id res chain seq x y z
N MET A 1 -11.81 13.55 57.70
CA MET A 1 -12.31 14.05 56.40
C MET A 1 -11.13 14.12 55.45
N ALA A 2 -11.08 13.27 54.42
CA ALA A 2 -10.01 13.33 53.43
C ALA A 2 -10.29 14.51 52.48
N PHE A 3 -9.37 15.48 52.44
CA PHE A 3 -9.42 16.57 51.47
C PHE A 3 -8.97 16.01 50.11
N ILE A 4 -9.90 15.94 49.16
CA ILE A 4 -9.56 15.72 47.76
C ILE A 4 -8.95 17.03 47.25
N GLN A 5 -7.88 16.98 46.47
CA GLN A 5 -7.15 18.18 46.02
C GLN A 5 -6.98 18.08 44.49
N LEU A 6 -7.79 18.81 43.72
CA LEU A 6 -7.63 18.95 42.26
C LEU A 6 -6.91 20.26 41.95
N ARG A 7 -5.78 20.19 41.23
CA ARG A 7 -4.96 21.34 40.82
C ARG A 7 -4.35 21.10 39.44
N ARG A 8 -4.10 22.19 38.70
CA ARG A 8 -3.31 22.14 37.46
C ARG A 8 -1.84 21.91 37.84
N ALA A 9 -1.25 20.83 37.33
CA ALA A 9 0.15 20.49 37.55
C ALA A 9 0.92 20.46 36.22
N SER A 10 2.19 20.84 36.24
CA SER A 10 3.12 20.58 35.15
C SER A 10 3.73 19.19 35.31
N PHE A 11 3.89 18.45 34.21
CA PHE A 11 4.55 17.15 34.21
C PHE A 11 6.01 17.29 33.80
N ARG A 12 6.93 16.65 34.53
CA ARG A 12 8.37 16.60 34.22
C ARG A 12 8.93 15.20 34.51
N LYS A 13 10.15 14.93 34.01
CA LYS A 13 10.91 13.69 34.26
C LYS A 13 10.09 12.42 33.93
N LEU A 14 9.53 12.36 32.72
CA LEU A 14 8.82 11.18 32.22
C LEU A 14 9.76 9.97 32.21
N VAL A 15 9.30 8.84 32.75
CA VAL A 15 10.00 7.55 32.69
C VAL A 15 9.17 6.57 31.87
N GLU A 16 9.80 5.94 30.88
CA GLU A 16 9.18 4.95 29.99
C GLU A 16 9.05 3.57 30.65
N GLY A 17 7.97 2.82 30.35
CA GLY A 17 7.68 1.50 30.92
C GLY A 17 6.26 1.01 30.56
N LEU A 18 5.82 -0.12 31.14
CA LEU A 18 4.46 -0.68 30.94
C LEU A 18 3.33 0.31 31.30
N VAL A 19 3.60 1.20 32.25
CA VAL A 19 2.79 2.36 32.60
C VAL A 19 3.73 3.56 32.66
N GLN A 20 3.33 4.68 32.06
CA GLN A 20 4.15 5.90 32.06
C GLN A 20 4.04 6.60 33.41
N ARG A 21 5.18 6.77 34.09
CA ARG A 21 5.26 7.45 35.40
C ARG A 21 5.80 8.86 35.21
N VAL A 22 5.20 9.81 35.92
CA VAL A 22 5.56 11.24 35.80
C VAL A 22 5.67 11.88 37.17
N ARG A 23 6.54 12.89 37.28
CA ARG A 23 6.48 13.84 38.39
C ARG A 23 5.48 14.95 38.04
N GLY A 24 4.52 15.17 38.92
CA GLY A 24 3.57 16.29 38.81
C GLY A 24 3.91 17.38 39.81
N ASP A 25 4.11 18.61 39.33
CA ASP A 25 4.36 19.79 40.17
C ASP A 25 3.19 20.77 40.02
N ALA A 26 2.46 21.05 41.10
CA ALA A 26 1.44 22.12 41.16
C ALA A 26 1.96 23.38 41.89
N THR A 27 2.75 23.19 42.94
CA THR A 27 3.55 24.20 43.68
C THR A 27 4.87 23.53 44.11
N GLU A 28 5.91 24.29 44.50
CA GLU A 28 7.20 23.71 44.93
C GLU A 28 7.08 22.74 46.13
N GLN A 29 6.02 22.89 46.94
CA GLN A 29 5.78 22.07 48.13
C GLN A 29 4.88 20.83 47.87
N ASP A 30 4.21 20.75 46.72
CA ASP A 30 3.28 19.66 46.36
C ASP A 30 3.80 18.77 45.23
N ALA A 31 5.11 18.82 44.96
CA ALA A 31 5.75 17.95 43.99
C ALA A 31 5.62 16.49 44.42
N LYS A 32 4.93 15.68 43.62
CA LYS A 32 4.83 14.24 43.83
C LYS A 32 5.52 13.53 42.67
N ASP A 33 6.49 12.70 43.02
CA ASP A 33 7.11 11.77 42.10
C ASP A 33 6.17 10.54 41.91
N ASP A 34 6.39 9.78 40.82
CA ASP A 34 5.75 8.48 40.61
C ASP A 34 4.22 8.47 40.41
N ILE A 35 3.64 9.55 39.87
CA ILE A 35 2.21 9.63 39.57
C ILE A 35 1.91 8.88 38.26
N GLU A 36 0.80 8.14 38.25
CA GLU A 36 0.26 7.47 37.06
C GLU A 36 -0.45 8.47 36.13
N ARG A 37 -0.14 8.38 34.83
CA ARG A 37 -0.73 9.23 33.80
C ARG A 37 -1.90 8.50 33.13
N PHE A 38 -3.13 9.01 33.33
CA PHE A 38 -4.38 8.37 32.90
C PHE A 38 -4.90 8.78 31.51
N LEU A 39 -4.21 9.64 30.76
CA LEU A 39 -4.67 10.08 29.44
C LEU A 39 -3.79 9.53 28.32
N ASP A 40 -4.44 9.01 27.29
CA ASP A 40 -3.77 8.57 26.07
C ASP A 40 -3.15 9.77 25.35
N TYR A 41 -1.85 9.70 25.08
CA TYR A 41 -1.15 10.66 24.23
C TYR A 41 -1.44 10.33 22.75
N GLY A 42 -1.63 11.34 21.90
CA GLY A 42 -1.80 11.15 20.46
C GLY A 42 -3.25 11.09 19.96
N PHE A 43 -4.25 11.13 20.85
CA PHE A 43 -5.65 11.31 20.45
C PHE A 43 -6.05 12.79 20.55
N ALA A 44 -6.37 13.41 19.41
CA ALA A 44 -6.90 14.76 19.35
C ALA A 44 -8.28 14.73 18.69
N GLY A 45 -9.31 15.19 19.39
CA GLY A 45 -10.65 15.34 18.87
C GLY A 45 -11.16 16.77 19.08
N ASN A 46 -11.89 17.30 18.10
CA ASN A 46 -12.60 18.57 18.21
C ASN A 46 -14.11 18.30 18.25
N PRO A 47 -14.65 17.86 19.41
CA PRO A 47 -16.05 17.47 19.51
C PRO A 47 -16.96 18.70 19.40
N VAL A 48 -18.15 18.50 18.85
CA VAL A 48 -19.27 19.44 19.02
C VAL A 48 -20.05 19.08 20.31
N ASP A 49 -21.09 19.85 20.65
CA ASP A 49 -21.91 19.68 21.87
C ASP A 49 -22.24 18.21 22.19
N GLY A 50 -22.17 17.83 23.47
CA GLY A 50 -22.35 16.44 23.89
C GLY A 50 -22.41 16.25 25.41
N GLN A 51 -22.43 14.99 25.84
CA GLN A 51 -22.44 14.63 27.26
C GLN A 51 -21.01 14.56 27.82
N GLY A 52 -20.84 15.02 29.05
CA GLY A 52 -19.57 14.96 29.76
C GLY A 52 -19.77 14.97 31.27
N LEU A 53 -18.85 14.34 31.98
CA LEU A 53 -18.71 14.46 33.41
C LEU A 53 -18.07 15.81 33.73
N LYS A 54 -18.86 16.70 34.35
CA LYS A 54 -18.39 17.99 34.85
C LYS A 54 -17.86 17.82 36.27
N ILE A 55 -16.64 18.30 36.50
CA ILE A 55 -15.98 18.33 37.80
C ILE A 55 -15.67 19.79 38.11
N ASP A 56 -16.40 20.37 39.06
CA ASP A 56 -16.13 21.70 39.60
C ASP A 56 -15.31 21.59 40.87
N TRP A 57 -14.18 22.29 40.91
CA TRP A 57 -13.30 22.28 42.07
C TRP A 57 -12.56 23.59 42.25
N GLN A 58 -12.75 24.26 43.40
CA GLN A 58 -12.02 25.48 43.78
C GLN A 58 -12.00 26.57 42.68
N GLY A 59 -13.11 26.75 41.96
CA GLY A 59 -13.25 27.73 40.88
C GLY A 59 -12.77 27.25 39.50
N HIS A 60 -12.24 26.03 39.38
CA HIS A 60 -11.94 25.40 38.10
C HIS A 60 -13.03 24.40 37.71
N THR A 61 -13.39 24.38 36.42
CA THR A 61 -14.29 23.38 35.84
C THR A 61 -13.50 22.52 34.86
N ILE A 62 -13.49 21.20 35.09
CA ILE A 62 -12.97 20.20 34.17
C ILE A 62 -14.17 19.46 33.58
N VAL A 63 -14.23 19.29 32.26
CA VAL A 63 -15.26 18.48 31.61
C VAL A 63 -14.60 17.29 30.93
N LEU A 64 -14.87 16.08 31.44
CA LEU A 64 -14.46 14.81 30.85
C LEU A 64 -15.58 14.35 29.91
N ARG A 65 -15.35 14.41 28.60
CA ARG A 65 -16.35 14.06 27.60
C ARG A 65 -16.66 12.55 27.66
N MET A 66 -17.94 12.19 27.70
CA MET A 66 -18.41 10.80 27.64
C MET A 66 -18.75 10.39 26.20
N ASP A 67 -18.74 9.10 25.90
CA ASP A 67 -19.06 8.62 24.56
C ASP A 67 -20.46 8.99 24.08
N ARG A 68 -20.55 9.36 22.80
CA ARG A 68 -21.82 9.49 22.10
C ARG A 68 -22.34 8.10 21.81
N LEU A 69 -23.19 7.60 22.71
CA LEU A 69 -23.74 6.24 22.64
C LEU A 69 -24.44 5.95 21.30
N ALA A 70 -25.09 6.94 20.69
CA ALA A 70 -25.80 6.78 19.42
C ALA A 70 -24.86 6.61 18.20
N GLU A 71 -23.67 7.20 18.24
CA GLU A 71 -22.69 7.21 17.13
C GLU A 71 -21.55 6.20 17.37
N ARG A 72 -21.54 5.54 18.52
CA ARG A 72 -20.50 4.61 18.91
C ARG A 72 -20.65 3.31 18.09
N PRO A 73 -19.58 2.82 17.42
CA PRO A 73 -19.63 1.54 16.76
C PRO A 73 -19.90 0.42 17.77
N GLN A 74 -20.73 -0.55 17.39
CA GLN A 74 -20.91 -1.76 18.19
C GLN A 74 -19.66 -2.61 18.05
N LEU A 75 -18.91 -2.71 19.14
CA LEU A 75 -17.67 -3.46 19.26
C LEU A 75 -17.92 -4.74 20.06
N ALA A 76 -17.35 -5.85 19.62
CA ALA A 76 -17.32 -7.07 20.42
C ALA A 76 -16.40 -6.91 21.63
N ALA A 77 -16.47 -7.87 22.57
CA ALA A 77 -15.57 -7.86 23.72
C ALA A 77 -14.10 -7.81 23.26
N TYR A 78 -13.31 -6.95 23.90
CA TYR A 78 -11.88 -6.71 23.63
C TYR A 78 -11.52 -6.03 22.31
N GLU A 79 -12.49 -5.67 21.46
CA GLU A 79 -12.21 -4.85 20.28
C GLU A 79 -11.95 -3.39 20.68
N VAL A 80 -11.02 -2.76 19.96
CA VAL A 80 -10.65 -1.36 20.16
C VAL A 80 -10.78 -0.64 18.82
N SER A 81 -11.40 0.53 18.81
CA SER A 81 -11.54 1.30 17.57
C SER A 81 -11.27 2.78 17.78
N VAL A 82 -10.74 3.41 16.73
CA VAL A 82 -10.72 4.85 16.54
C VAL A 82 -11.69 5.16 15.42
N TRP A 83 -12.71 5.98 15.68
CA TRP A 83 -13.80 6.21 14.73
C TRP A 83 -14.19 7.69 14.64
N HIS A 84 -14.82 8.05 13.53
CA HIS A 84 -15.42 9.36 13.31
C HIS A 84 -16.94 9.26 13.15
N LYS A 85 -17.66 10.36 13.40
CA LYS A 85 -19.14 10.43 13.27
C LYS A 85 -19.65 10.10 11.87
N GLU A 86 -18.80 10.24 10.85
CA GLU A 86 -19.12 9.95 9.44
C GLU A 86 -18.96 8.47 9.10
N GLY A 87 -18.66 7.62 10.08
CA GLY A 87 -18.64 6.15 9.93
C GLY A 87 -17.27 5.56 9.58
N HIS A 88 -16.30 6.37 9.14
CA HIS A 88 -14.95 5.86 8.92
C HIS A 88 -14.25 5.53 10.24
N LYS A 89 -13.51 4.43 10.26
CA LYS A 89 -12.90 3.88 11.47
C LYS A 89 -11.68 3.00 11.18
N VAL A 90 -10.84 2.88 12.20
CA VAL A 90 -9.80 1.86 12.31
C VAL A 90 -10.15 0.99 13.52
N THR A 91 -10.27 -0.32 13.32
CA THR A 91 -10.68 -1.27 14.37
C THR A 91 -9.65 -2.38 14.51
N LEU A 92 -9.18 -2.60 15.74
CA LEU A 92 -8.38 -3.74 16.15
C LEU A 92 -9.34 -4.83 16.64
N ARG A 93 -9.34 -5.97 15.95
CA ARG A 93 -10.24 -7.10 16.19
C ARG A 93 -9.49 -8.33 16.68
N ASP A 94 -10.24 -9.30 17.19
CA ASP A 94 -9.70 -10.61 17.55
C ASP A 94 -9.02 -11.30 16.35
N GLY A 95 -8.05 -12.17 16.63
CA GLY A 95 -7.25 -12.81 15.59
C GLY A 95 -6.16 -11.93 14.98
N ARG A 96 -5.78 -10.82 15.65
CA ARG A 96 -4.74 -9.87 15.21
C ARG A 96 -5.09 -9.16 13.89
N LEU A 97 -6.37 -8.86 13.70
CA LEU A 97 -6.88 -8.18 12.52
C LEU A 97 -6.97 -6.67 12.78
N ILE A 98 -6.42 -5.88 11.86
CA ILE A 98 -6.65 -4.44 11.80
C ILE A 98 -7.51 -4.17 10.56
N GLU A 99 -8.67 -3.57 10.78
CA GLU A 99 -9.62 -3.21 9.72
C GLU A 99 -9.71 -1.69 9.61
N VAL A 100 -9.52 -1.17 8.39
CA VAL A 100 -9.68 0.26 8.07
C VAL A 100 -10.87 0.39 7.12
N GLU A 101 -11.92 1.05 7.57
CA GLU A 101 -13.15 1.27 6.80
C GLU A 101 -13.29 2.77 6.53
N CYS A 102 -13.28 3.17 5.25
CA CYS A 102 -13.42 4.56 4.83
C CYS A 102 -13.73 4.67 3.33
N ASP A 103 -14.22 5.84 2.90
CA ASP A 103 -14.45 6.14 1.48
C ASP A 103 -13.14 6.49 0.74
N ARG A 104 -12.21 7.17 1.42
CA ARG A 104 -10.93 7.60 0.86
C ARG A 104 -9.81 7.48 1.89
N MET A 105 -8.83 6.64 1.59
CA MET A 105 -7.58 6.50 2.34
C MET A 105 -6.43 7.18 1.59
N VAL A 106 -5.69 8.06 2.27
CA VAL A 106 -4.47 8.68 1.73
C VAL A 106 -3.32 8.40 2.68
N VAL A 107 -2.25 7.81 2.15
CA VAL A 107 -1.01 7.53 2.90
C VAL A 107 0.09 8.42 2.34
N ASN A 108 0.53 9.40 3.13
CA ASN A 108 1.62 10.31 2.78
C ASN A 108 2.86 9.90 3.57
N ALA A 109 3.82 9.26 2.89
CA ALA A 109 5.12 8.90 3.45
C ALA A 109 6.22 9.60 2.65
N SER A 110 7.22 10.17 3.34
CA SER A 110 8.32 10.92 2.70
C SER A 110 9.50 10.04 2.29
N GLU A 111 9.67 8.88 2.91
CA GLU A 111 10.83 8.01 2.69
C GLU A 111 10.42 6.68 2.06
N SER A 112 9.61 5.88 2.77
CA SER A 112 9.19 4.56 2.28
C SER A 112 7.78 4.18 2.73
N TYR A 113 7.14 3.31 1.94
CA TYR A 113 5.95 2.56 2.30
C TYR A 113 6.19 1.09 1.97
N GLU A 114 6.25 0.23 2.99
CA GLU A 114 6.58 -1.19 2.85
C GLU A 114 5.39 -2.08 3.25
N VAL A 115 5.13 -3.14 2.47
CA VAL A 115 4.08 -4.12 2.73
C VAL A 115 4.71 -5.51 2.75
N ASN A 116 5.07 -5.98 3.95
CA ASN A 116 5.71 -7.27 4.17
C ASN A 116 4.66 -8.34 4.51
N THR A 117 4.18 -9.05 3.49
CA THR A 117 3.14 -10.08 3.66
C THR A 117 3.33 -11.23 2.66
N LYS A 118 2.74 -12.39 2.97
CA LYS A 118 2.68 -13.52 2.04
C LYS A 118 1.74 -13.28 0.85
N THR A 119 0.70 -12.47 1.04
CA THR A 119 -0.31 -12.23 -0.01
C THR A 119 -0.87 -10.82 0.10
N VAL A 120 -0.94 -10.14 -1.05
CA VAL A 120 -1.63 -8.87 -1.24
C VAL A 120 -2.76 -9.09 -2.23
N LYS A 121 -3.97 -8.67 -1.89
CA LYS A 121 -5.15 -8.74 -2.77
C LYS A 121 -5.69 -7.32 -2.98
N ILE A 122 -5.75 -6.89 -4.23
CA ILE A 122 -6.33 -5.61 -4.64
C ILE A 122 -7.54 -5.91 -5.51
N ASN A 123 -8.72 -5.45 -5.10
CA ASN A 123 -9.95 -5.56 -5.87
C ASN A 123 -10.46 -4.16 -6.20
N ALA A 124 -10.16 -3.68 -7.41
CA ALA A 124 -10.60 -2.39 -7.91
C ALA A 124 -11.49 -2.60 -9.14
N SER A 125 -12.66 -1.97 -9.16
CA SER A 125 -13.63 -2.10 -10.26
C SER A 125 -13.27 -1.27 -11.49
N THR A 126 -12.52 -0.18 -11.32
CA THR A 126 -12.19 0.76 -12.40
C THR A 126 -10.73 0.68 -12.83
N MET A 127 -9.79 0.90 -11.91
CA MET A 127 -8.36 0.99 -12.25
C MET A 127 -7.47 0.85 -11.00
N ALA A 128 -6.30 0.24 -11.18
CA ALA A 128 -5.15 0.40 -10.29
C ALA A 128 -4.05 1.16 -11.03
N ARG A 129 -3.73 2.38 -10.59
CA ARG A 129 -2.78 3.29 -11.26
C ARG A 129 -1.51 3.43 -10.45
N PHE A 130 -0.37 3.31 -11.12
CA PHE A 130 0.96 3.48 -10.54
C PHE A 130 1.68 4.63 -11.26
N GLU A 131 1.86 5.75 -10.57
CA GLU A 131 2.63 6.90 -11.08
C GLU A 131 4.04 6.84 -10.50
N THR A 132 4.87 5.99 -11.11
CA THR A 132 6.27 5.76 -10.70
C THR A 132 7.14 5.56 -11.95
N PRO A 133 8.42 5.95 -11.92
CA PRO A 133 9.35 5.63 -12.99
C PRO A 133 9.49 4.12 -13.25
N VAL A 134 9.33 3.29 -12.22
CA VAL A 134 9.58 1.85 -12.31
C VAL A 134 8.58 1.06 -11.45
N VAL A 135 8.01 0.00 -12.04
CA VAL A 135 7.30 -1.08 -11.33
C VAL A 135 8.05 -2.37 -11.62
N GLN A 136 8.56 -3.04 -10.59
CA GLN A 136 9.32 -4.28 -10.71
C GLN A 136 8.56 -5.44 -10.05
N ALA A 137 8.55 -6.58 -10.74
CA ALA A 137 8.18 -7.88 -10.19
C ALA A 137 9.38 -8.81 -10.36
N THR A 138 9.70 -9.58 -9.32
CA THR A 138 10.86 -10.49 -9.32
C THR A 138 10.63 -11.76 -10.12
N GLN A 139 9.37 -12.07 -10.42
CA GLN A 139 8.94 -13.28 -11.09
C GLN A 139 7.91 -12.91 -12.18
N LEU A 140 6.82 -13.67 -12.29
CA LEU A 140 5.86 -13.54 -13.37
C LEU A 140 4.85 -12.41 -13.14
N VAL A 141 4.61 -11.61 -14.18
CA VAL A 141 3.45 -10.72 -14.28
C VAL A 141 2.43 -11.37 -15.22
N GLN A 142 1.30 -11.83 -14.67
CA GLN A 142 0.19 -12.36 -15.46
C GLN A 142 -0.87 -11.29 -15.64
N SER A 143 -1.34 -11.10 -16.87
CA SER A 143 -2.45 -10.22 -17.19
C SER A 143 -3.31 -10.86 -18.28
N GLN A 144 -4.63 -10.69 -18.21
CA GLN A 144 -5.54 -11.19 -19.24
C GLN A 144 -5.40 -10.40 -20.55
N GLN A 145 -5.19 -9.09 -20.41
CA GLN A 145 -4.90 -8.18 -21.51
C GLN A 145 -3.84 -7.20 -21.02
N SER A 146 -2.74 -7.09 -21.76
CA SER A 146 -1.70 -6.08 -21.53
C SER A 146 -1.58 -5.22 -22.76
N THR A 147 -1.48 -3.91 -22.56
CA THR A 147 -1.09 -2.95 -23.60
C THR A 147 0.20 -2.31 -23.13
N ILE A 148 1.30 -2.65 -23.79
CA ILE A 148 2.64 -2.12 -23.48
C ILE A 148 2.99 -1.16 -24.61
N GLY A 149 2.79 0.13 -24.38
CA GLY A 149 2.94 1.17 -25.40
C GLY A 149 2.31 2.47 -24.93
N GLY A 150 3.04 3.57 -25.10
CA GLY A 150 2.69 4.88 -24.57
C GLY A 150 1.54 5.53 -25.32
N VAL A 151 0.80 6.33 -24.56
CA VAL A 151 -0.15 7.40 -24.91
C VAL A 151 -0.02 7.92 -26.35
N PRO A 152 -1.13 8.26 -27.04
CA PRO A 152 -1.09 8.90 -28.36
C PRO A 152 0.00 9.98 -28.47
N GLY A 153 1.01 9.76 -29.31
CA GLY A 153 2.12 10.69 -29.55
C GLY A 153 3.41 10.48 -28.74
N GLY A 154 3.48 9.46 -27.88
CA GLY A 154 4.71 9.10 -27.15
C GLY A 154 5.45 7.90 -27.75
N VAL A 155 6.78 7.91 -27.70
CA VAL A 155 7.62 6.74 -28.04
C VAL A 155 7.55 5.74 -26.88
N GLY A 156 6.49 4.94 -26.81
CA GLY A 156 6.44 3.81 -25.90
C GLY A 156 6.98 2.56 -26.58
N VAL A 157 8.26 2.26 -26.38
CA VAL A 157 8.84 0.99 -26.80
C VAL A 157 8.53 -0.05 -25.73
N ALA A 158 7.83 -1.12 -26.10
CA ALA A 158 7.90 -2.36 -25.32
C ALA A 158 9.31 -2.95 -25.49
N ALA A 159 10.29 -2.43 -24.76
CA ALA A 159 11.63 -2.97 -24.73
C ALA A 159 11.65 -4.14 -23.75
N ALA A 160 11.28 -5.33 -24.22
CA ALA A 160 11.60 -6.56 -23.51
C ALA A 160 13.11 -6.82 -23.69
N VAL A 161 13.94 -6.20 -22.87
CA VAL A 161 15.36 -6.55 -22.77
C VAL A 161 15.44 -7.81 -21.91
N MET A 162 15.66 -8.96 -22.55
CA MET A 162 15.90 -10.22 -21.87
C MET A 162 17.39 -10.57 -21.98
N ASP A 163 18.05 -10.82 -20.86
CA ASP A 163 19.39 -11.40 -20.83
C ASP A 163 19.28 -12.94 -20.85
N GLY A 164 18.94 -13.47 -22.03
CA GLY A 164 18.59 -14.89 -22.21
C GLY A 164 17.14 -15.24 -21.84
N GLY A 165 16.67 -16.40 -22.31
CA GLY A 165 15.29 -16.87 -22.15
C GLY A 165 14.58 -17.10 -23.49
N SER A 166 13.33 -17.55 -23.44
CA SER A 166 12.48 -17.75 -24.62
C SER A 166 11.15 -17.04 -24.43
N ILE A 167 10.64 -16.42 -25.49
CA ILE A 167 9.25 -15.98 -25.52
C ILE A 167 8.45 -17.02 -26.29
N ALA A 168 7.46 -17.61 -25.63
CA ALA A 168 6.54 -18.56 -26.24
C ALA A 168 5.15 -17.92 -26.40
N TYR A 169 4.67 -17.86 -27.64
CA TYR A 169 3.30 -17.47 -27.96
C TYR A 169 2.51 -18.69 -28.37
N GLN A 170 1.32 -18.89 -27.81
CA GLN A 170 0.42 -19.98 -28.21
C GLN A 170 -0.93 -19.38 -28.61
N ASN A 171 -1.39 -19.65 -29.83
CA ASN A 171 -2.67 -19.17 -30.35
C ASN A 171 -2.82 -17.63 -30.35
N VAL A 172 -1.73 -16.90 -30.60
CA VAL A 172 -1.71 -15.43 -30.65
C VAL A 172 -1.51 -14.96 -32.09
N THR A 173 -2.23 -13.92 -32.50
CA THR A 173 -1.92 -13.17 -33.73
C THR A 173 -0.93 -12.06 -33.40
N LEU A 174 0.26 -12.11 -33.99
CA LEU A 174 1.23 -11.01 -33.91
C LEU A 174 1.05 -10.13 -35.15
N SER A 175 0.59 -8.89 -34.96
CA SER A 175 0.40 -7.90 -36.03
C SER A 175 1.44 -6.80 -35.89
N TYR A 176 2.20 -6.56 -36.95
CA TYR A 176 3.19 -5.50 -36.99
C TYR A 176 2.92 -4.56 -38.17
N GLN A 177 3.09 -3.26 -37.95
CA GLN A 177 2.99 -2.24 -39.00
C GLN A 177 4.24 -1.37 -38.96
N ASN A 178 4.91 -1.22 -40.10
CA ASN A 178 6.12 -0.40 -40.25
C ASN A 178 7.25 -0.74 -39.24
N CYS A 179 7.43 -2.01 -38.91
CA CYS A 179 8.51 -2.46 -38.03
C CYS A 179 9.69 -3.06 -38.80
N THR A 180 10.89 -2.98 -38.22
CA THR A 180 12.03 -3.81 -38.61
C THR A 180 12.16 -4.96 -37.61
N SER A 181 12.16 -6.19 -38.11
CA SER A 181 12.54 -7.36 -37.32
C SER A 181 13.99 -7.73 -37.67
N THR A 182 14.86 -7.75 -36.66
CA THR A 182 16.26 -8.15 -36.83
C THR A 182 16.49 -9.43 -36.04
N TYR A 183 17.01 -10.43 -36.71
CA TYR A 183 17.44 -11.69 -36.13
C TYR A 183 18.95 -11.84 -36.30
N GLN A 184 19.67 -12.21 -35.25
CA GLN A 184 21.13 -12.38 -35.29
C GLN A 184 21.53 -13.75 -34.76
N GLY A 185 21.75 -14.70 -35.68
CA GLY A 185 22.30 -16.05 -35.40
C GLY A 185 21.28 -17.07 -34.86
N GLY A 186 21.50 -18.34 -35.18
CA GLY A 186 20.65 -19.50 -34.80
C GLY A 186 19.77 -20.02 -35.94
N SER A 187 18.63 -20.66 -35.63
CA SER A 187 17.59 -21.02 -36.61
C SER A 187 16.31 -20.18 -36.51
N MET A 188 15.70 -19.91 -37.67
CA MET A 188 14.35 -19.38 -37.80
C MET A 188 13.58 -20.32 -38.70
N THR A 189 12.44 -20.85 -38.24
CA THR A 189 11.65 -21.81 -39.02
C THR A 189 10.19 -21.40 -39.15
N PHE A 190 9.59 -21.72 -40.29
CA PHE A 190 8.15 -21.65 -40.51
C PHE A 190 7.64 -23.05 -40.85
N ASN A 191 6.69 -23.57 -40.07
CA ASN A 191 6.20 -24.95 -40.20
C ASN A 191 7.32 -26.01 -40.23
N GLY A 192 8.37 -25.79 -39.42
CA GLY A 192 9.53 -26.69 -39.36
C GLY A 192 10.47 -26.61 -40.57
N LYS A 193 10.25 -25.68 -41.50
CA LYS A 193 11.17 -25.37 -42.60
C LYS A 193 12.03 -24.18 -42.22
N ASP A 194 13.34 -24.32 -42.38
CA ASP A 194 14.28 -23.22 -42.21
C ASP A 194 13.95 -22.08 -43.21
N ILE A 195 13.96 -20.84 -42.71
CA ILE A 195 13.77 -19.63 -43.50
C ILE A 195 14.96 -18.67 -43.38
N THR A 196 16.05 -19.12 -42.77
CA THR A 196 17.30 -18.37 -42.68
C THR A 196 18.09 -18.44 -43.98
N ASN A 197 19.34 -17.95 -43.96
CA ASN A 197 20.24 -17.99 -45.10
C ASN A 197 20.69 -19.41 -45.50
N THR A 198 20.31 -20.45 -44.75
CA THR A 198 20.68 -21.84 -45.02
C THR A 198 19.59 -22.68 -45.69
N HIS A 199 18.42 -22.11 -46.02
CA HIS A 199 17.34 -22.91 -46.62
C HIS A 199 17.66 -23.35 -48.07
N MET A 200 17.24 -24.57 -48.43
CA MET A 200 17.44 -25.18 -49.76
C MET A 200 16.14 -25.77 -50.32
N HIS A 201 16.06 -25.85 -51.64
CA HIS A 201 14.91 -26.42 -52.36
C HIS A 201 15.21 -27.85 -52.88
N THR A 202 14.22 -28.75 -52.84
CA THR A 202 14.29 -30.11 -53.42
C THR A 202 13.45 -30.22 -54.70
N ASN A 203 13.66 -31.27 -55.50
CA ASN A 203 12.99 -31.49 -56.80
C ASN A 203 13.23 -30.40 -57.85
N VAL A 204 14.41 -29.79 -57.79
CA VAL A 204 14.90 -28.82 -58.77
C VAL A 204 15.65 -29.56 -59.89
N VAL A 205 15.65 -28.97 -61.09
CA VAL A 205 16.44 -29.48 -62.22
C VAL A 205 17.91 -29.54 -61.81
N THR A 206 18.57 -30.67 -62.04
CA THR A 206 20.00 -30.84 -61.77
C THR A 206 20.79 -29.77 -62.54
N GLY A 207 21.48 -28.89 -61.82
CA GLY A 207 22.24 -27.76 -62.39
C GLY A 207 21.47 -26.44 -62.54
N GLY A 208 20.20 -26.37 -62.13
CA GLY A 208 19.48 -25.10 -61.99
C GLY A 208 19.81 -24.41 -60.68
N ASP A 209 19.72 -23.07 -60.65
CA ASP A 209 19.99 -22.26 -59.46
C ASP A 209 19.06 -22.69 -58.30
N ASN A 210 19.66 -23.37 -57.33
CA ASN A 210 19.04 -23.88 -56.11
C ASN A 210 19.82 -23.48 -54.86
N SER A 211 20.83 -22.63 -55.04
CA SER A 211 21.50 -21.92 -53.97
C SER A 211 20.42 -21.17 -53.21
N GLY A 212 20.32 -21.42 -51.90
CA GLY A 212 19.47 -20.64 -51.02
C GLY A 212 19.72 -19.13 -51.14
N PRO A 213 19.01 -18.32 -50.35
CA PRO A 213 19.12 -16.85 -50.37
C PRO A 213 20.60 -16.43 -50.31
N VAL A 214 21.01 -15.66 -51.32
CA VAL A 214 22.36 -15.09 -51.39
C VAL A 214 22.48 -14.05 -50.27
N ALA A 215 23.53 -14.16 -49.47
CA ALA A 215 23.79 -13.30 -48.30
C ALA A 215 23.83 -11.80 -48.64
#